data_AF-A0A9E2N4C5-F1
#
_entry.id   AF-A0A9E2N4C5-F1
#
_cell.length_a   1.000
_cell.length_b   1.000
_cell.length_c   1.000
_cell.angle_alpha   90.00
_cell.angle_beta   90.00
_cell.angle_gamma   90.00
#
_symmetry.space_group_name_H-M   'P 1'
#
loop_
_entity.id
_entity.type
_entity.pdbx_description
1 polymer ?
#
loop_
_entity_poly.entity_id
_entity_poly.type
_entity_poly.pdbx_seq_one_letter_code
_entity_poly.pdbx_strand_id
1 'polypeptide(L)'
;MAKSTDYHDYVIKSGRFVGEFEDMYRHSSGKPWHQDELAYAIFSDIDLTVLRALRKRYGFTTIGEIGCGLGYVADRMQREI
;
A
#
# COMPACT_ATOMS: atom_id res chain seq x y z
N MET A 1 -12.43 24.49 -10.71
CA MET A 1 -12.79 23.16 -11.28
C MET A 1 -13.00 22.20 -10.11
N ALA A 2 -13.96 21.30 -10.19
CA ALA A 2 -14.13 20.27 -9.15
C ALA A 2 -12.92 19.33 -9.15
N LYS A 3 -12.48 18.89 -7.95
CA LYS A 3 -11.44 17.86 -7.80
C LYS A 3 -12.02 16.50 -8.21
N SER A 4 -11.19 15.64 -8.81
CA SER A 4 -11.62 14.29 -9.22
C SER A 4 -11.81 13.39 -7.99
N THR A 5 -12.65 12.37 -8.11
CA THR A 5 -12.80 11.33 -7.10
C THR A 5 -12.18 10.00 -7.54
N ASP A 6 -11.74 9.91 -8.80
CA ASP A 6 -11.00 8.77 -9.32
C ASP A 6 -9.51 8.96 -9.07
N TYR A 7 -8.90 8.06 -8.30
CA TYR A 7 -7.49 8.16 -7.93
C TYR A 7 -6.56 8.11 -9.16
N HIS A 8 -6.97 7.46 -10.26
CA HIS A 8 -6.14 7.33 -11.46
C HIS A 8 -5.79 8.69 -12.07
N ASP A 9 -6.69 9.68 -11.99
CA ASP A 9 -6.48 11.03 -12.50
C ASP A 9 -5.32 11.78 -11.83
N TYR A 10 -4.96 11.37 -10.62
CA TYR A 10 -3.86 11.93 -9.84
C TYR A 10 -2.53 11.21 -10.09
N VAL A 11 -2.53 10.10 -10.81
CA VAL A 11 -1.33 9.33 -11.15
C VAL A 11 -0.98 9.53 -12.61
N ILE A 12 -1.92 9.23 -13.51
CA ILE A 12 -1.77 9.39 -14.96
C ILE A 12 -3.00 10.12 -15.51
N LYS A 13 -2.79 11.26 -16.16
CA LYS A 13 -3.85 12.04 -16.79
C LYS A 13 -3.51 12.34 -18.24
N SER A 14 -4.41 11.98 -19.15
CA SER A 14 -4.21 12.13 -20.60
C SER A 14 -2.89 11.52 -21.08
N GLY A 15 -2.55 10.32 -20.58
CA GLY A 15 -1.33 9.60 -20.94
C GLY A 15 -0.02 10.16 -20.37
N ARG A 16 -0.09 11.16 -19.48
CA ARG A 16 1.09 11.73 -18.81
C ARG A 16 1.07 11.42 -17.33
N PHE A 17 2.21 11.07 -16.78
CA PHE A 17 2.41 10.96 -15.34
C PHE A 17 2.30 12.35 -14.71
N VAL A 18 1.42 12.51 -13.73
CA VAL A 18 1.20 13.78 -13.00
C VAL A 18 1.63 13.69 -11.54
N GLY A 19 1.56 12.50 -10.91
CA GLY A 19 2.16 12.25 -9.60
C GLY A 19 1.60 13.08 -8.44
N GLU A 20 0.32 13.47 -8.49
CA GLU A 20 -0.36 14.30 -7.50
C GLU A 20 -0.86 13.46 -6.29
N PHE A 21 0.03 12.67 -5.68
CA PHE A 21 -0.33 11.66 -4.68
C PHE A 21 -0.99 12.24 -3.41
N GLU A 22 -0.60 13.43 -2.98
CA GLU A 22 -1.23 14.10 -1.84
C GLU A 22 -2.70 14.42 -2.10
N ASP A 23 -3.01 14.92 -3.30
CA ASP A 23 -4.37 15.21 -3.70
C ASP A 23 -5.16 13.92 -3.97
N MET A 24 -4.50 12.88 -4.49
CA MET A 24 -5.08 11.54 -4.61
C MET A 24 -5.61 11.05 -3.27
N TYR A 25 -4.80 11.05 -2.22
CA TYR A 25 -5.21 10.54 -0.91
C TYR A 25 -6.30 11.39 -0.25
N ARG A 26 -6.40 12.69 -0.56
CA ARG A 26 -7.43 13.59 0.00
C ARG A 26 -8.79 13.47 -0.70
N HIS A 27 -8.80 13.29 -2.01
CA HIS A 27 -10.01 13.47 -2.81
C HIS A 27 -10.58 12.18 -3.40
N SER A 28 -9.80 11.09 -3.43
CA SER A 28 -10.27 9.80 -3.92
C SER A 28 -11.46 9.33 -3.08
N SER A 29 -12.55 8.91 -3.74
CA SER A 29 -13.73 8.39 -3.04
C SER A 29 -13.48 7.01 -2.41
N GLY A 30 -12.50 6.27 -2.92
CA GLY A 30 -12.05 4.99 -2.40
C GLY A 30 -10.60 5.01 -1.96
N LYS A 31 -10.09 3.88 -1.47
CA LYS A 31 -8.66 3.70 -1.20
C LYS A 31 -7.93 3.40 -2.50
N PRO A 32 -6.96 4.24 -2.92
CA PRO A 32 -6.18 4.00 -4.13
C PRO A 32 -5.57 2.59 -4.11
N TRP A 33 -5.60 1.89 -5.24
CA TRP A 33 -5.15 0.51 -5.39
C TRP A 33 -5.78 -0.52 -4.43
N HIS A 34 -6.95 -0.23 -3.83
CA HIS A 34 -7.61 -1.13 -2.88
C HIS A 34 -6.69 -1.59 -1.73
N GLN A 35 -5.78 -0.72 -1.28
CA GLN A 35 -4.72 -1.05 -0.32
C GLN A 35 -5.24 -1.66 0.99
N ASP A 36 -6.43 -1.28 1.43
CA ASP A 36 -7.11 -1.83 2.60
C ASP A 36 -7.56 -3.27 2.39
N GLU A 37 -8.11 -3.61 1.23
CA GLU A 37 -8.55 -4.96 0.89
C GLU A 37 -7.34 -5.87 0.60
N LEU A 38 -6.40 -5.39 -0.23
CA LEU A 38 -5.23 -6.18 -0.64
C LEU A 38 -4.32 -6.53 0.53
N ALA A 39 -4.26 -5.70 1.58
CA ALA A 39 -3.50 -6.00 2.78
C ALA A 39 -3.96 -7.27 3.51
N TYR A 40 -5.19 -7.73 3.28
CA TYR A 40 -5.76 -8.95 3.86
C TYR A 40 -6.12 -10.01 2.81
N ALA A 41 -5.65 -9.85 1.58
CA ALA A 41 -5.80 -10.87 0.55
C ALA A 41 -4.77 -12.00 0.72
N ILE A 42 -5.03 -13.13 0.05
CA ILE A 42 -4.23 -14.36 0.19
C ILE A 42 -2.74 -14.18 -0.11
N PHE A 43 -2.38 -13.30 -1.04
CA PHE A 43 -0.98 -13.03 -1.35
C PHE A 43 -0.26 -12.31 -0.20
N SER A 44 -0.94 -11.39 0.50
CA SER A 44 -0.40 -10.76 1.70
C SER A 44 -0.23 -11.79 2.83
N ASP A 45 -1.14 -12.75 2.97
CA ASP A 45 -0.98 -13.84 3.94
C ASP A 45 0.23 -14.73 3.65
N ILE A 46 0.49 -15.01 2.36
CA ILE A 46 1.68 -15.74 1.90
C ILE A 46 2.93 -14.94 2.25
N ASP A 47 2.97 -13.64 1.94
CA ASP A 47 4.11 -12.76 2.22
C ASP A 47 4.43 -12.73 3.73
N LEU A 48 3.41 -12.55 4.57
CA LEU A 48 3.57 -12.56 6.03
C LEU A 48 4.08 -13.91 6.53
N THR A 49 3.59 -15.02 5.97
CA THR A 49 4.05 -16.37 6.33
C THR A 49 5.54 -16.57 5.99
N VAL A 50 5.95 -16.13 4.80
CA VAL A 50 7.37 -16.15 4.39
C VAL A 50 8.20 -15.27 5.32
N LEU A 51 7.75 -14.05 5.62
CA LEU A 51 8.45 -13.14 6.53
C LEU A 51 8.64 -13.72 7.93
N ARG A 52 7.63 -14.39 8.52
CA ARG A 52 7.78 -15.10 9.81
C ARG A 52 8.84 -16.18 9.75
N ALA A 53 8.83 -16.99 8.69
CA ALA A 53 9.80 -18.06 8.51
C ALA A 53 11.23 -17.50 8.35
N LEU A 54 11.39 -16.43 7.57
CA LEU A 54 12.67 -15.74 7.39
C LEU A 54 13.14 -15.07 8.68
N ARG A 55 12.23 -14.45 9.45
CA ARG A 55 12.55 -13.84 10.75
C ARG A 55 13.09 -14.89 11.71
N LYS A 56 12.41 -16.03 11.82
CA LYS A 56 12.86 -17.15 12.66
C LYS A 56 14.22 -17.69 12.22
N ARG A 57 14.50 -17.71 10.91
CA ARG A 57 15.75 -18.25 10.35
C ARG A 57 16.94 -17.30 10.49
N TYR A 58 16.74 -16.00 10.27
CA TYR A 58 17.82 -15.03 10.14
C TYR A 58 17.88 -13.99 11.26
N GLY A 59 16.84 -13.89 12.10
CA GLY A 59 16.84 -13.05 13.30
C GLY A 59 16.80 -11.54 13.03
N PHE A 60 16.26 -11.09 11.90
CA PHE A 60 16.10 -9.65 11.65
C PHE A 60 15.07 -9.03 12.60
N THR A 61 15.28 -7.76 12.95
CA THR A 61 14.43 -7.01 13.88
C THR A 61 13.64 -5.90 13.21
N THR A 62 13.91 -5.62 11.94
CA THR A 62 13.35 -4.47 11.22
C THR A 62 13.02 -4.88 9.79
N ILE A 63 11.85 -4.44 9.32
CA ILE A 63 11.36 -4.64 7.96
C ILE A 63 11.08 -3.26 7.38
N GLY A 64 11.53 -3.01 6.15
CA GLY A 64 11.21 -1.79 5.41
C GLY A 64 10.26 -2.09 4.26
N GLU A 65 9.09 -1.45 4.24
CA GLU A 65 8.16 -1.49 3.10
C GLU A 65 8.39 -0.27 2.20
N ILE A 66 8.83 -0.50 0.96
CA ILE A 66 9.08 0.57 -0.02
C ILE A 66 7.82 0.80 -0.83
N GLY A 67 7.31 2.03 -0.83
CA GLY A 67 6.05 2.35 -1.51
C GLY A 67 4.81 1.88 -0.74
N CYS A 68 4.84 1.97 0.59
CA CYS A 68 3.77 1.50 1.48
C CYS A 68 2.43 2.23 1.34
N GLY A 69 2.38 3.34 0.59
CA GLY A 69 1.19 4.15 0.40
C GLY A 69 0.57 4.60 1.72
N LEU A 70 -0.64 4.14 2.02
CA LEU A 70 -1.35 4.42 3.28
C LEU A 70 -0.88 3.55 4.45
N GLY A 71 0.06 2.63 4.22
CA GLY A 71 0.72 1.85 5.26
C GLY A 71 -0.05 0.64 5.76
N TYR A 72 -1.10 0.18 5.06
CA TYR A 72 -1.92 -0.96 5.52
C TYR A 72 -1.12 -2.24 5.74
N VAL A 73 -0.20 -2.57 4.82
CA VAL A 73 0.65 -3.77 4.96
C VAL A 73 1.74 -3.56 6.00
N ALA A 74 2.44 -2.41 6.02
CA ALA A 74 3.40 -2.06 7.08
C ALA A 74 2.78 -2.17 8.48
N ASP A 75 1.59 -1.60 8.65
CA ASP A 75 0.83 -1.62 9.90
C ASP A 75 0.41 -3.05 10.28
N ARG A 76 0.01 -3.86 9.30
CA ARG A 76 -0.24 -5.30 9.50
C ARG A 76 1.04 -6.03 9.93
N MET A 77 2.15 -5.86 9.22
CA MET A 77 3.43 -6.50 9.54
C MET A 77 3.91 -6.14 10.95
N GLN A 78 3.77 -4.88 11.37
CA GLN A 78 4.13 -4.41 12.70
C GLN A 78 3.36 -5.13 13.82
N ARG A 79 2.11 -5.52 13.57
CA ARG A 79 1.28 -6.28 14.53
C ARG A 79 1.57 -7.77 14.53
N GLU A 80 1.95 -8.32 13.37
CA GLU A 80 1.82 -9.75 13.08
C GLU A 80 3.14 -10.50 12.91
N ILE A 81 4.25 -9.79 12.67
CA ILE A 81 5.57 -10.35 12.40
C ILE A 81 6.51 -10.06 13.55
#